data_AF-A0A2U1WUW9-F1
#
_entry.id   AF-A0A2U1WUW9-F1
#
_cell.length_a   1.000
_cell.length_b   1.000
_cell.length_c   1.000
_cell.angle_alpha   90.00
_cell.angle_beta   90.00
_cell.angle_gamma   90.00
#
_symmetry.space_group_name_H-M   'P 1'
#
loop_
_entity.id
_entity.type
_entity.pdbx_description
1 polymer ?
#
loop_
_entity_poly.entity_id
_entity_poly.type
_entity_poly.pdbx_seq_one_letter_code
_entity_poly.pdbx_strand_id
1 'polypeptide(L)'
;MRLLVALSVAGLLAAGTAHANHQAGHGTPAKTLPELTRAAEQNDAVAQNNLAVMYATGSGVKQDYGQAAKWYEKAAEQGYAIAQYNLAAMYEHGMGVSRDLRAASIWYQLAADQADFWAQFNLGRLESAGELKNIVSAYRWLYLASEADDAEVRRVAAPLLKEVAAQLTPTQSAEATRLVTAWKSRTRK
;
A
#
# COMPACT_ATOMS: atom_id res chain seq x y z
N MET A 1 17.23 -22.39 -2.22
CA MET A 1 17.89 -21.07 -2.30
C MET A 1 16.81 -20.01 -2.24
N ARG A 2 16.57 -19.40 -1.07
CA ARG A 2 15.54 -18.35 -0.92
C ARG A 2 16.08 -17.07 -1.57
N LEU A 3 15.58 -16.70 -2.74
CA LEU A 3 15.76 -15.35 -3.27
C LEU A 3 14.91 -14.39 -2.42
N LEU A 4 15.45 -13.98 -1.28
CA LEU A 4 15.03 -12.74 -0.66
C LEU A 4 15.54 -11.63 -1.58
N VAL A 5 14.67 -11.11 -2.44
CA VAL A 5 14.94 -9.83 -3.10
C VAL A 5 14.93 -8.80 -1.98
N ALA A 6 16.11 -8.53 -1.42
CA ALA A 6 16.33 -7.42 -0.52
C ALA A 6 16.21 -6.14 -1.34
N LEU A 7 14.98 -5.71 -1.60
CA LEU A 7 14.71 -4.34 -2.02
C LEU A 7 15.24 -3.45 -0.90
N SER A 8 16.21 -2.59 -1.23
CA SER A 8 16.68 -1.58 -0.28
C SER A 8 15.49 -0.70 0.13
N VAL A 9 15.57 -0.10 1.32
CA VAL A 9 14.52 0.82 1.82
C VAL A 9 14.24 1.95 0.81
N ALA A 10 15.25 2.37 0.04
CA ALA A 10 15.11 3.32 -1.06
C ALA A 10 14.30 2.77 -2.26
N GLY A 11 14.41 1.48 -2.57
CA GLY A 11 13.61 0.82 -3.62
C GLY A 11 12.14 0.62 -3.24
N LEU A 12 11.85 0.39 -1.95
CA LEU A 12 10.47 0.31 -1.42
C LEU A 12 9.76 1.67 -1.45
N LEU A 13 10.46 2.75 -1.09
CA LEU A 13 9.93 4.12 -1.23
C LEU A 13 9.79 4.55 -2.69
N ALA A 14 10.74 4.18 -3.57
CA ALA A 14 10.64 4.44 -5.00
C ALA A 14 9.42 3.75 -5.62
N ALA A 15 9.08 2.53 -5.20
CA ALA A 15 7.85 1.85 -5.59
C ALA A 15 6.59 2.60 -5.11
N GLY A 16 6.58 3.16 -3.90
CA GLY A 16 5.51 4.05 -3.43
C GLY A 16 5.38 5.36 -4.21
N THR A 17 6.49 5.96 -4.63
CA THR A 17 6.48 7.16 -5.49
C THR A 17 6.07 6.86 -6.94
N ALA A 18 6.45 5.69 -7.48
CA ALA A 18 6.01 5.23 -8.80
C ALA A 18 4.51 4.88 -8.78
N HIS A 19 4.03 4.27 -7.69
CA HIS A 19 2.62 4.00 -7.44
C HIS A 19 1.79 5.29 -7.31
N ALA A 20 2.29 6.31 -6.60
CA ALA A 20 1.65 7.63 -6.50
C ALA A 20 1.59 8.37 -7.86
N ASN A 21 2.62 8.25 -8.70
CA ASN A 21 2.65 8.89 -10.02
C ASN A 21 1.78 8.19 -11.07
N HIS A 22 1.50 6.88 -10.93
CA HIS A 22 0.66 6.15 -11.88
C HIS A 22 -0.85 6.47 -11.73
N GLN A 23 -1.30 6.92 -10.56
CA GLN A 23 -2.72 7.24 -10.28
C GLN A 23 -3.02 8.74 -10.29
N ALA A 24 -2.00 9.60 -10.17
CA ALA A 24 -2.16 11.05 -10.27
C ALA A 24 -2.27 11.49 -11.73
N GLY A 25 -3.47 11.35 -12.31
CA GLY A 25 -3.83 11.89 -13.61
C GLY A 25 -3.59 13.41 -13.73
N HIS A 26 -3.11 13.79 -14.90
CA HIS A 26 -2.62 15.11 -15.34
C HIS A 26 -3.58 16.30 -15.18
N GLY A 27 -3.03 17.51 -14.99
CA GLY A 27 -3.64 18.73 -15.54
C GLY A 27 -3.54 20.03 -14.72
N THR A 28 -3.16 20.01 -13.44
CA THR A 28 -3.03 21.25 -12.66
C THR A 28 -1.58 21.73 -12.63
N PRO A 29 -1.31 23.05 -12.77
CA PRO A 29 0.03 23.57 -12.54
C PRO A 29 0.49 23.19 -11.14
N ALA A 30 1.75 22.78 -11.00
CA ALA A 30 2.31 22.37 -9.71
C ALA A 30 2.08 23.50 -8.69
N LYS A 31 1.26 23.23 -7.67
CA LYS A 31 1.04 24.16 -6.54
C LYS A 31 2.41 24.48 -5.93
N THR A 32 2.66 25.75 -5.66
CA THR A 32 3.86 26.15 -4.89
C THR A 32 3.78 25.59 -3.47
N LEU A 33 4.91 25.45 -2.76
CA LEU A 33 4.91 24.94 -1.38
C LEU A 33 3.91 25.69 -0.47
N PRO A 34 3.85 27.05 -0.47
CA PRO A 34 2.86 27.77 0.34
C PRO A 34 1.40 27.48 -0.02
N GLU A 35 1.08 27.34 -1.31
CA GLU A 35 -0.28 27.01 -1.76
C GLU A 35 -0.67 25.58 -1.39
N LEU A 36 0.28 24.65 -1.52
CA LEU A 36 0.10 23.26 -1.13
C LEU A 36 -0.13 23.13 0.37
N THR A 37 0.69 23.78 1.19
CA THR A 37 0.53 23.80 2.64
C THR A 37 -0.83 24.37 3.04
N ARG A 38 -1.25 25.48 2.45
CA ARG A 38 -2.57 26.06 2.72
C ARG A 38 -3.70 25.08 2.39
N ALA A 39 -3.64 24.42 1.23
CA ALA A 39 -4.64 23.42 0.86
C ALA A 39 -4.64 22.22 1.82
N ALA A 40 -3.46 21.74 2.21
CA ALA A 40 -3.33 20.64 3.15
C ALA A 40 -3.91 20.98 4.55
N GLU A 41 -3.70 22.21 5.01
CA GLU A 41 -4.28 22.76 6.24
C GLU A 41 -5.81 22.94 6.14
N GLN A 42 -6.35 23.14 4.94
CA GLN A 42 -7.79 23.17 4.64
C GLN A 42 -8.39 21.77 4.44
N ASN A 43 -7.70 20.74 4.90
CA ASN A 43 -8.14 19.34 4.87
C ASN A 43 -8.29 18.74 3.46
N ASP A 44 -7.54 19.23 2.47
CA ASP A 44 -7.43 18.60 1.15
C ASP A 44 -6.51 17.37 1.23
N ALA A 45 -7.09 16.16 1.17
CA ALA A 45 -6.35 14.90 1.28
C ALA A 45 -5.28 14.71 0.19
N VAL A 46 -5.51 15.21 -1.03
CA VAL A 46 -4.51 15.13 -2.12
C VAL A 46 -3.34 16.07 -1.81
N ALA A 47 -3.63 17.27 -1.33
CA ALA A 47 -2.59 18.22 -0.92
C ALA A 47 -1.77 17.68 0.27
N GLN A 48 -2.43 17.07 1.27
CA GLN A 48 -1.77 16.43 2.40
C GLN A 48 -0.85 15.28 1.94
N ASN A 49 -1.32 14.40 1.06
CA ASN A 49 -0.48 13.35 0.48
C ASN A 49 0.73 13.93 -0.25
N ASN A 50 0.54 14.95 -1.09
CA ASN A 50 1.63 15.56 -1.85
C ASN A 50 2.65 16.24 -0.94
N LEU A 51 2.19 16.91 0.13
CA LEU A 51 3.06 17.50 1.13
C LEU A 51 3.83 16.41 1.90
N ALA A 52 3.19 15.28 2.20
CA ALA A 52 3.84 14.12 2.79
C ALA A 52 4.95 13.56 1.87
N VAL A 53 4.69 13.45 0.57
CA VAL A 53 5.69 13.03 -0.43
C VAL A 53 6.87 14.00 -0.45
N MET A 54 6.62 15.32 -0.42
CA MET A 54 7.70 16.32 -0.36
C MET A 54 8.58 16.14 0.87
N TYR A 55 7.99 15.96 2.06
CA TYR A 55 8.74 15.66 3.28
C TYR A 55 9.45 14.30 3.23
N ALA A 56 8.84 13.26 2.66
CA ALA A 56 9.45 11.93 2.56
C ALA A 56 10.65 11.92 1.60
N THR A 57 10.60 12.71 0.52
CA THR A 57 11.64 12.74 -0.52
C THR A 57 12.66 13.86 -0.34
N GLY A 58 12.34 14.89 0.45
CA GLY A 58 13.11 16.13 0.51
C GLY A 58 12.96 17.01 -0.74
N SER A 59 11.89 16.84 -1.51
CA SER A 59 11.61 17.65 -2.69
C SER A 59 11.07 19.02 -2.29
N GLY A 60 11.85 20.09 -2.49
CA GLY A 60 11.45 21.46 -2.16
C GLY A 60 11.39 21.78 -0.66
N VAL A 61 11.63 20.81 0.22
CA VAL A 61 11.71 20.94 1.68
C VAL A 61 12.83 20.05 2.22
N LYS A 62 13.31 20.31 3.44
CA LYS A 62 14.21 19.35 4.12
C LYS A 62 13.47 18.02 4.34
N GLN A 63 14.11 16.91 3.99
CA GLN A 63 13.54 15.58 4.23
C GLN A 63 13.25 15.38 5.71
N ASP A 64 12.05 14.90 6.02
CA ASP A 64 11.57 14.62 7.37
C ASP A 64 10.48 13.54 7.33
N TYR A 65 10.85 12.30 7.66
CA TYR A 65 9.88 11.20 7.69
C TYR A 65 8.83 11.36 8.79
N GLY A 66 9.13 12.05 9.90
CA GLY A 66 8.14 12.30 10.95
C GLY A 66 7.04 13.24 10.48
N GLN A 67 7.38 14.26 9.70
CA GLN A 67 6.40 15.14 9.05
C GLN A 67 5.63 14.41 7.94
N ALA A 68 6.32 13.60 7.14
CA ALA A 68 5.66 12.77 6.13
C ALA A 68 4.59 11.86 6.75
N ALA A 69 4.91 11.17 7.86
CA ALA A 69 3.98 10.29 8.56
C ALA A 69 2.71 11.04 8.98
N LYS A 70 2.86 12.22 9.60
CA LYS A 70 1.73 13.05 10.06
C LYS A 70 0.82 13.49 8.92
N TRP A 71 1.39 13.84 7.77
CA TRP A 71 0.60 14.27 6.62
C TRP A 71 -0.06 13.09 5.90
N TYR A 72 0.63 11.95 5.78
CA TYR A 72 -0.01 10.74 5.27
C TYR A 72 -1.13 10.27 6.19
N GLU A 73 -0.97 10.31 7.51
CA GLU A 73 -2.02 9.98 8.48
C GLU A 73 -3.28 10.81 8.28
N LYS A 74 -3.15 12.14 8.18
CA LYS A 74 -4.30 13.02 7.90
C LYS A 74 -5.03 12.68 6.59
N ALA A 75 -4.30 12.36 5.52
CA ALA A 75 -4.92 11.98 4.26
C ALA A 75 -5.53 10.56 4.33
N ALA A 76 -4.87 9.65 5.04
CA ALA A 76 -5.28 8.26 5.22
C ALA A 76 -6.56 8.14 6.05
N GLU A 77 -6.70 8.94 7.11
CA GLU A 77 -7.91 9.07 7.94
C GLU A 77 -9.13 9.54 7.13
N GLN A 78 -8.91 10.27 6.04
CA GLN A 78 -9.95 10.70 5.11
C GLN A 78 -10.29 9.65 4.05
N GLY A 79 -9.66 8.47 4.09
CA GLY A 79 -9.91 7.40 3.13
C GLY A 79 -9.00 7.44 1.90
N TYR A 80 -8.02 8.34 1.80
CA TYR A 80 -7.19 8.44 0.60
C TYR A 80 -6.25 7.23 0.46
N ALA A 81 -6.59 6.30 -0.45
CA ALA A 81 -5.94 4.99 -0.57
C ALA A 81 -4.40 5.07 -0.72
N ILE A 82 -3.89 6.01 -1.51
CA ILE A 82 -2.44 6.19 -1.70
C ILE A 82 -1.75 6.58 -0.39
N ALA A 83 -2.38 7.46 0.41
CA ALA A 83 -1.83 7.83 1.71
C ALA A 83 -1.93 6.68 2.73
N GLN A 84 -3.01 5.89 2.70
CA GLN A 84 -3.14 4.69 3.52
C GLN A 84 -2.03 3.68 3.19
N TYR A 85 -1.76 3.43 1.91
CA TYR A 85 -0.64 2.59 1.47
C TYR A 85 0.71 3.13 1.97
N ASN A 86 0.98 4.42 1.78
CA ASN A 86 2.25 5.01 2.17
C ASN A 86 2.46 4.98 3.69
N LEU A 87 1.41 5.27 4.46
CA LEU A 87 1.46 5.18 5.92
C LEU A 87 1.68 3.74 6.39
N ALA A 88 1.05 2.76 5.74
CA ALA A 88 1.28 1.35 6.03
C ALA A 88 2.76 0.95 5.82
N ALA A 89 3.37 1.38 4.71
CA ALA A 89 4.78 1.15 4.43
C ALA A 89 5.69 1.83 5.48
N MET A 90 5.32 3.01 5.97
CA MET A 90 6.07 3.69 7.03
C MET A 90 6.03 2.92 8.35
N TYR A 91 4.88 2.38 8.74
CA TYR A 91 4.78 1.48 9.89
C TYR A 91 5.52 0.15 9.69
N GLU A 92 5.48 -0.42 8.49
CA GLU A 92 6.18 -1.68 8.19
C GLU A 92 7.71 -1.55 8.37
N HIS A 93 8.26 -0.41 7.95
CA HIS A 93 9.70 -0.14 7.94
C HIS A 93 10.20 0.75 9.08
N GLY A 94 9.31 1.30 9.90
CA GLY A 94 9.67 2.23 10.98
C GLY A 94 10.24 3.55 10.48
N MET A 95 9.72 4.08 9.37
CA MET A 95 10.17 5.35 8.78
C MET A 95 9.37 6.49 9.39
N GLY A 96 9.99 7.34 10.22
CA GLY A 96 9.31 8.47 10.86
C GLY A 96 8.29 8.09 11.94
N VAL A 97 8.02 6.80 12.11
CA VAL A 97 7.18 6.18 13.14
C VAL A 97 7.89 4.95 13.71
N SER A 98 7.51 4.50 14.90
CA SER A 98 7.97 3.20 15.41
C SER A 98 7.42 2.07 14.53
N ARG A 99 8.26 1.09 14.21
CA ARG A 99 7.85 -0.06 13.40
C ARG A 99 6.73 -0.85 14.09
N ASP A 100 5.64 -1.07 13.37
CA ASP A 100 4.47 -1.82 13.85
C ASP A 100 3.77 -2.54 12.68
N LEU A 101 3.92 -3.87 12.61
CA LEU A 101 3.29 -4.64 11.53
C LEU A 101 1.77 -4.72 11.64
N ARG A 102 1.20 -4.64 12.86
CA ARG A 102 -0.26 -4.63 13.04
C ARG A 102 -0.85 -3.34 12.51
N ALA A 103 -0.23 -2.19 12.82
CA ALA A 103 -0.63 -0.91 12.24
C ALA A 103 -0.48 -0.91 10.71
N ALA A 104 0.63 -1.44 10.18
CA ALA A 104 0.83 -1.58 8.74
C ALA A 104 -0.28 -2.42 8.07
N SER A 105 -0.63 -3.57 8.68
CA SER A 105 -1.68 -4.46 8.16
C SER A 105 -3.05 -3.77 8.11
N ILE A 106 -3.41 -2.97 9.12
CA ILE A 106 -4.66 -2.20 9.14
C ILE A 106 -4.70 -1.20 7.99
N TRP A 107 -3.64 -0.41 7.81
CA TRP A 107 -3.60 0.61 6.76
C TRP A 107 -3.52 0.01 5.35
N TYR A 108 -2.75 -1.06 5.15
CA TYR A 108 -2.77 -1.81 3.88
C TYR A 108 -4.15 -2.42 3.60
N GLN A 109 -4.86 -2.92 4.62
CA GLN A 109 -6.21 -3.47 4.46
C GLN A 109 -7.18 -2.40 3.95
N LEU A 110 -7.14 -1.19 4.51
CA LEU A 110 -7.97 -0.07 4.07
C LEU A 110 -7.70 0.32 2.60
N ALA A 111 -6.43 0.38 2.18
CA ALA A 111 -6.08 0.65 0.78
C ALA A 111 -6.47 -0.52 -0.15
N ALA A 112 -6.22 -1.76 0.26
CA ALA A 112 -6.52 -2.97 -0.51
C ALA A 112 -8.03 -3.14 -0.78
N ASP A 113 -8.87 -2.73 0.17
CA ASP A 113 -10.32 -2.70 0.02
C ASP A 113 -10.80 -1.71 -1.06
N GLN A 114 -9.99 -0.70 -1.36
CA GLN A 114 -10.21 0.29 -2.42
C GLN A 114 -9.57 -0.10 -3.76
N ALA A 115 -9.24 -1.39 -3.93
CA ALA A 115 -8.60 -1.94 -5.13
C ALA A 115 -7.17 -1.47 -5.38
N ASP A 116 -6.47 -1.01 -4.34
CA ASP A 116 -5.05 -0.72 -4.44
C ASP A 116 -4.22 -2.00 -4.57
N PHE A 117 -3.74 -2.29 -5.79
CA PHE A 117 -3.06 -3.56 -6.09
C PHE A 117 -1.75 -3.75 -5.32
N TRP A 118 -1.03 -2.66 -5.00
CA TRP A 118 0.21 -2.73 -4.22
C TRP A 118 -0.10 -3.00 -2.74
N ALA A 119 -1.15 -2.40 -2.19
CA ALA A 119 -1.63 -2.71 -0.85
C ALA A 119 -2.13 -4.16 -0.75
N GLN A 120 -2.84 -4.67 -1.77
CA GLN A 120 -3.24 -6.07 -1.84
C GLN A 120 -2.02 -6.99 -1.82
N PHE A 121 -1.01 -6.73 -2.66
CA PHE A 121 0.22 -7.51 -2.66
C PHE A 121 0.92 -7.48 -1.29
N ASN A 122 1.13 -6.30 -0.71
CA ASN A 122 1.86 -6.15 0.55
C ASN A 122 1.13 -6.76 1.75
N LEU A 123 -0.20 -6.60 1.82
CA LEU A 123 -0.99 -7.25 2.85
C LEU A 123 -0.93 -8.77 2.72
N GLY A 124 -1.10 -9.28 1.50
CA GLY A 124 -1.00 -10.72 1.23
C GLY A 124 0.39 -11.28 1.58
N ARG A 125 1.46 -10.51 1.34
CA ARG A 125 2.82 -10.84 1.76
C ARG A 125 2.97 -10.85 3.27
N LEU A 126 2.49 -9.83 3.98
CA LEU A 126 2.55 -9.75 5.45
C LEU A 126 1.79 -10.92 6.11
N GLU A 127 0.67 -11.35 5.53
CA GLU A 127 -0.15 -12.44 6.07
C GLU A 127 0.32 -13.84 5.61
N SER A 128 1.25 -13.95 4.67
CA SER A 128 1.71 -15.24 4.15
C SER A 128 2.52 -16.06 5.18
N ALA A 129 3.20 -15.38 6.10
CA ALA A 129 4.10 -15.96 7.09
C ALA A 129 4.32 -15.00 8.26
N GLY A 130 5.00 -15.48 9.32
CA GLY A 130 5.39 -14.64 10.46
C GLY A 130 4.24 -14.34 11.43
N GLU A 131 4.36 -13.23 12.15
CA GLU A 131 3.48 -12.90 13.29
C GLU A 131 2.03 -12.59 12.89
N LEU A 132 1.80 -12.19 11.64
CA LEU A 132 0.47 -11.88 11.10
C LEU A 132 -0.09 -13.01 10.23
N LYS A 133 0.49 -14.22 10.30
CA LYS A 133 0.15 -15.30 9.37
C LYS A 133 -1.36 -15.56 9.34
N ASN A 134 -1.96 -15.35 8.17
CA ASN A 134 -3.32 -15.68 7.81
C ASN A 134 -3.35 -16.16 6.35
N ILE A 135 -3.15 -17.46 6.14
CA ILE A 135 -2.90 -18.01 4.80
C ILE A 135 -4.13 -17.90 3.86
N VAL A 136 -5.35 -17.87 4.41
CA VAL A 136 -6.59 -17.70 3.65
C VAL A 136 -6.71 -16.26 3.16
N SER A 137 -6.48 -15.28 4.03
CA SER A 137 -6.49 -13.86 3.66
C SER A 137 -5.32 -13.54 2.72
N ALA A 138 -4.14 -14.11 2.97
CA ALA A 138 -2.98 -13.98 2.11
C ALA A 138 -3.27 -14.44 0.68
N TYR A 139 -3.90 -15.62 0.52
CA TYR A 139 -4.29 -16.12 -0.79
C TYR A 139 -5.23 -15.15 -1.49
N ARG A 140 -6.28 -14.68 -0.80
CA ARG A 140 -7.25 -13.73 -1.36
C ARG A 140 -6.56 -12.50 -1.92
N TRP A 141 -5.71 -11.86 -1.12
CA TRP A 141 -5.08 -10.62 -1.53
C TRP A 141 -4.04 -10.81 -2.62
N LEU A 142 -3.23 -11.87 -2.56
CA LEU A 142 -2.27 -12.19 -3.61
C LEU A 142 -2.94 -12.59 -4.93
N TYR A 143 -4.09 -13.27 -4.86
CA TYR A 143 -4.88 -13.58 -6.04
C TYR A 143 -5.43 -12.32 -6.70
N LEU A 144 -5.96 -11.37 -5.92
CA LEU A 144 -6.43 -10.10 -6.48
C LEU A 144 -5.28 -9.29 -7.09
N ALA A 145 -4.13 -9.24 -6.41
CA ALA A 145 -2.92 -8.59 -6.93
C ALA A 145 -2.37 -9.28 -8.20
N SER A 146 -2.46 -10.61 -8.32
CA SER A 146 -2.01 -11.32 -9.54
C SER A 146 -2.90 -11.08 -10.76
N GLU A 147 -4.10 -10.53 -10.54
CA GLU A 147 -5.06 -10.16 -11.58
C GLU A 147 -5.06 -8.65 -11.85
N ALA A 148 -4.12 -7.90 -11.25
CA ALA A 148 -4.00 -6.46 -11.42
C ALA A 148 -3.66 -6.05 -12.86
N ASP A 149 -4.13 -4.88 -13.29
CA ASP A 149 -3.73 -4.30 -14.58
C ASP A 149 -2.27 -3.82 -14.59
N ASP A 150 -1.65 -3.68 -13.41
CA ASP A 150 -0.23 -3.40 -13.24
C ASP A 150 0.62 -4.68 -13.46
N ALA A 151 1.43 -4.69 -14.52
CA ALA A 151 2.27 -5.83 -14.88
C ALA A 151 3.33 -6.17 -13.82
N GLU A 152 3.84 -5.18 -13.11
CA GLU A 152 4.85 -5.38 -12.07
C GLU A 152 4.23 -6.04 -10.84
N VAL A 153 3.03 -5.59 -10.42
CA VAL A 153 2.30 -6.22 -9.32
C VAL A 153 2.02 -7.69 -9.64
N ARG A 154 1.57 -7.99 -10.88
CA ARG A 154 1.35 -9.38 -11.30
C ARG A 154 2.62 -10.22 -11.23
N ARG A 155 3.74 -9.66 -11.71
CA ARG A 155 5.04 -10.34 -11.72
C ARG A 155 5.50 -10.73 -10.31
N VAL A 156 5.29 -9.87 -9.32
CA VAL A 156 5.71 -10.14 -7.93
C VAL A 156 4.69 -10.97 -7.15
N ALA A 157 3.39 -10.84 -7.43
CA ALA A 157 2.33 -11.55 -6.71
C ALA A 157 2.24 -13.04 -7.11
N ALA A 158 2.37 -13.37 -8.40
CA ALA A 158 2.19 -14.73 -8.92
C ALA A 158 3.04 -15.82 -8.23
N PRO A 159 4.36 -15.66 -8.03
CA PRO A 159 5.16 -16.69 -7.35
C PRO A 159 4.72 -16.89 -5.89
N LEU A 160 4.43 -15.81 -5.17
CA LEU A 160 4.01 -15.88 -3.77
C LEU A 160 2.61 -16.49 -3.62
N LEU A 161 1.69 -16.19 -4.55
CA LEU A 161 0.38 -16.84 -4.62
C LEU A 161 0.53 -18.35 -4.76
N LYS A 162 1.45 -18.84 -5.60
CA LYS A 162 1.71 -20.27 -5.77
C LYS A 162 2.22 -20.92 -4.48
N GLU A 163 3.12 -20.24 -3.75
CA GLU A 163 3.65 -20.72 -2.46
C GLU A 163 2.57 -20.76 -1.38
N VAL A 164 1.69 -19.75 -1.33
CA VAL A 164 0.57 -19.69 -0.40
C VAL A 164 -0.48 -20.75 -0.74
N ALA A 165 -0.78 -20.95 -2.03
CA ALA A 165 -1.72 -21.96 -2.49
C ALA A 165 -1.30 -23.39 -2.09
N ALA A 166 0.00 -23.68 -2.13
CA ALA A 166 0.54 -24.98 -1.73
C ALA A 166 0.38 -25.29 -0.22
N GLN A 167 0.08 -24.28 0.61
CA GLN A 167 -0.13 -24.44 2.06
C GLN A 167 -1.59 -24.62 2.44
N LEU A 168 -2.54 -24.37 1.52
CA LEU A 168 -3.97 -24.41 1.83
C LEU A 168 -4.50 -25.84 1.85
N THR A 169 -5.34 -26.14 2.85
CA THR A 169 -6.23 -27.31 2.79
C THR A 169 -7.38 -27.08 1.79
N PRO A 170 -8.07 -28.13 1.31
CA PRO A 170 -9.22 -27.97 0.42
C PRO A 170 -10.30 -27.02 0.97
N THR A 171 -10.61 -27.11 2.27
CA THR A 171 -11.57 -26.21 2.93
C THR A 171 -11.10 -24.75 2.91
N GLN A 172 -9.82 -24.51 3.20
CA GLN A 172 -9.25 -23.16 3.17
C GLN A 172 -9.20 -22.59 1.74
N SER A 173 -8.90 -23.41 0.73
CA SER A 173 -8.94 -23.01 -0.69
C SER A 173 -10.34 -22.62 -1.14
N ALA A 174 -11.36 -23.38 -0.72
CA ALA A 174 -12.75 -23.05 -1.01
C ALA A 174 -13.15 -21.71 -0.37
N GLU A 175 -12.77 -21.50 0.90
CA GLU A 175 -13.05 -20.24 1.59
C GLU A 175 -12.32 -19.05 0.95
N ALA A 176 -11.03 -19.19 0.62
CA ALA A 176 -10.27 -18.13 -0.03
C ALA A 176 -10.89 -17.73 -1.38
N THR A 177 -11.30 -18.71 -2.18
CA THR A 177 -12.00 -18.50 -3.47
C THR A 177 -13.33 -17.78 -3.27
N ARG A 178 -14.10 -18.16 -2.23
CA ARG A 178 -15.35 -17.49 -1.87
C ARG A 178 -15.11 -16.02 -1.53
N LEU A 179 -14.08 -15.72 -0.73
CA LEU A 179 -13.75 -14.35 -0.36
C LEU A 179 -13.29 -13.49 -1.55
N VAL A 180 -12.49 -14.05 -2.47
CA VAL A 180 -12.12 -13.39 -3.74
C VAL A 180 -13.38 -13.03 -4.53
N THR A 181 -14.29 -13.98 -4.68
CA THR A 181 -15.54 -13.79 -5.44
C THR A 181 -16.43 -12.72 -4.79
N ALA A 182 -16.56 -12.76 -3.46
CA ALA A 182 -17.32 -11.78 -2.70
C ALA A 182 -16.74 -10.36 -2.86
N TRP A 183 -15.41 -10.21 -2.79
CA TRP A 183 -14.75 -8.93 -3.00
C TRP A 183 -14.99 -8.39 -4.42
N LYS A 184 -14.74 -9.21 -5.46
CA LYS A 184 -14.96 -8.82 -6.87
C LYS A 184 -16.41 -8.42 -7.15
N SER A 185 -17.37 -9.02 -6.45
CA SER A 185 -18.80 -8.70 -6.60
C SER A 185 -19.17 -7.35 -5.96
N ARG A 186 -18.47 -6.97 -4.87
CA ARG A 186 -18.67 -5.70 -4.18
C ARG A 186 -18.08 -4.52 -4.96
N THR A 187 -16.93 -4.71 -5.61
CA THR A 187 -16.15 -3.63 -6.26
C THR A 187 -16.49 -3.38 -7.73
N ARG A 188 -17.31 -4.23 -8.37
CA ARG A 188 -17.79 -4.03 -9.76
C ARG A 188 -19.07 -3.19 -9.89
N LYS A 189 -19.65 -2.72 -8.78
CA LYS A 189 -20.85 -1.86 -8.77
C LYS A 189 -20.44 -0.41 -8.68
#